data_AF-A0AAV7K7M2-F1
#
_entry.id   AF-A0AAV7K7M2-F1
#
_cell.length_a   1.000
_cell.length_b   1.000
_cell.length_c   1.000
_cell.angle_alpha   90.00
_cell.angle_beta   90.00
_cell.angle_gamma   90.00
#
_symmetry.space_group_name_H-M   'P 1'
#
loop_
_entity.id
_entity.type
_entity.pdbx_description
1 polymer ?
#
loop_
_entity_poly.entity_id
_entity_poly.type
_entity_poly.pdbx_seq_one_letter_code
_entity_poly.pdbx_strand_id
1 'polypeptide(L)'
;MVMIASNNNNNIATMGIKELNRLIKDKRLTTDEARNVKQSRRLIKMCKYNKDQRQKKKSKEKRLEVLRDSLLLEYEALLQEVEFLRGQIIDLEFLALLDLYEENEAYYDA
;
A
#
# COMPACT_ATOMS: atom_id res chain seq x y z
N MET A 1 -35.89 -9.20 -28.53
CA MET A 1 -34.69 -8.81 -27.77
C MET A 1 -34.95 -9.10 -26.29
N VAL A 2 -34.43 -10.20 -25.74
CA VAL A 2 -34.74 -10.61 -24.36
C VAL A 2 -33.96 -9.71 -23.40
N MET A 3 -34.63 -8.74 -22.79
CA MET A 3 -34.06 -7.91 -21.73
C MET A 3 -33.98 -8.74 -20.44
N ILE A 4 -32.80 -9.29 -20.15
CA ILE A 4 -32.51 -9.84 -18.82
C ILE A 4 -32.34 -8.65 -17.88
N ALA A 5 -33.38 -8.38 -17.08
CA ALA A 5 -33.44 -7.30 -16.11
C ALA A 5 -32.20 -7.22 -15.21
N SER A 6 -31.80 -6.00 -14.84
CA SER A 6 -30.58 -5.66 -14.09
C SER A 6 -30.41 -6.43 -12.75
N ASN A 7 -31.49 -6.95 -12.15
CA ASN A 7 -31.45 -7.80 -10.95
C ASN A 7 -30.91 -9.22 -11.21
N ASN A 8 -30.92 -9.72 -12.45
CA ASN A 8 -30.39 -11.05 -12.81
C ASN A 8 -28.88 -11.05 -13.09
N ASN A 9 -28.28 -9.88 -13.31
CA ASN A 9 -26.87 -9.78 -13.70
C ASN A 9 -25.90 -10.19 -12.59
N ASN A 10 -26.20 -9.81 -11.33
CA ASN A 10 -25.39 -10.25 -10.19
C ASN A 10 -25.49 -11.76 -9.96
N ASN A 11 -26.67 -12.36 -10.15
CA ASN A 11 -26.85 -13.81 -10.03
C ASN A 11 -26.08 -14.59 -11.10
N ILE A 12 -26.09 -14.15 -12.36
CA ILE A 12 -25.35 -14.81 -13.44
C ILE A 12 -23.83 -14.83 -13.17
N ALA A 13 -23.29 -13.77 -12.57
CA ALA A 13 -21.87 -13.67 -12.25
C ALA A 13 -21.44 -14.59 -11.11
N THR A 14 -22.30 -14.79 -10.10
CA THR A 14 -22.04 -15.62 -8.91
C THR A 14 -22.36 -17.10 -9.13
N MET A 15 -23.29 -17.43 -10.03
CA MET A 15 -23.65 -18.82 -10.36
C MET A 15 -22.45 -19.68 -10.74
N GLY A 16 -22.48 -20.94 -10.28
CA GLY A 16 -21.58 -21.98 -10.74
C GLY A 16 -21.75 -22.26 -12.24
N ILE A 17 -20.72 -22.78 -12.90
CA ILE A 17 -20.80 -23.12 -14.34
C ILE A 17 -21.91 -24.16 -14.61
N LYS A 18 -22.08 -25.12 -13.70
CA LYS A 18 -23.14 -26.14 -13.79
C LYS A 18 -24.55 -25.52 -13.70
N GLU A 19 -24.75 -24.58 -12.78
CA GLU A 19 -26.03 -23.87 -12.61
C GLU A 19 -26.33 -22.98 -13.81
N LEU A 20 -25.32 -22.30 -14.35
CA LEU A 20 -25.47 -21.48 -15.55
C LEU A 20 -25.90 -22.33 -16.74
N ASN A 21 -25.29 -23.50 -16.93
CA ASN A 21 -25.65 -24.42 -18.01
C ASN A 21 -27.05 -25.01 -17.80
N ARG A 22 -27.45 -25.30 -16.56
CA ARG A 22 -28.82 -25.72 -16.23
C ARG A 22 -29.83 -24.62 -16.59
N LEU A 23 -29.57 -23.37 -16.20
CA LEU A 23 -30.42 -22.22 -16.55
C LEU A 23 -30.56 -22.00 -18.07
N ILE A 24 -29.48 -22.18 -18.83
CA ILE A 24 -29.52 -22.10 -20.30
C ILE A 24 -30.44 -23.19 -20.88
N LYS A 25 -30.36 -24.43 -20.35
CA LYS A 25 -31.21 -25.55 -20.78
C LYS A 25 -32.67 -25.36 -20.36
N ASP A 26 -32.92 -24.98 -19.11
CA ASP A 26 -34.25 -24.81 -18.54
C ASP A 26 -35.03 -23.70 -19.27
N LYS A 27 -34.34 -22.62 -19.64
CA LYS A 27 -34.92 -21.52 -20.43
C LYS A 27 -34.94 -21.77 -21.94
N ARG A 28 -34.45 -22.92 -22.40
CA ARG A 28 -34.36 -23.32 -23.82
C ARG A 28 -33.77 -22.22 -24.70
N LEU A 29 -32.70 -21.58 -24.23
CA LEU A 29 -32.06 -20.49 -24.97
C LEU A 29 -31.42 -21.01 -26.26
N THR A 30 -31.51 -20.21 -27.32
CA THR A 30 -30.77 -20.45 -28.56
C THR A 30 -29.26 -20.34 -28.35
N THR A 31 -28.47 -20.82 -29.32
CA THR A 31 -27.01 -20.72 -29.30
C THR A 31 -26.53 -19.27 -29.15
N ASP A 32 -27.17 -18.33 -29.83
CA ASP A 32 -26.80 -16.91 -29.79
C ASP A 32 -27.19 -16.27 -28.45
N GLU A 33 -28.35 -16.60 -27.90
CA GLU A 33 -28.76 -16.13 -26.57
C GLU A 33 -27.86 -16.69 -25.47
N ALA A 34 -27.49 -17.98 -25.55
CA ALA A 34 -26.54 -18.59 -24.62
C ALA A 34 -25.15 -17.94 -24.71
N ARG A 35 -24.70 -17.57 -25.92
CA ARG A 35 -23.47 -16.80 -26.15
C ARG A 35 -23.55 -15.44 -25.48
N ASN A 36 -24.65 -14.71 -25.67
CA ASN A 36 -24.88 -13.40 -25.06
C ASN A 36 -24.86 -13.48 -23.53
N VAL A 37 -25.54 -14.47 -22.93
CA VAL A 37 -25.53 -14.69 -21.47
C VAL A 37 -24.11 -14.95 -20.95
N LYS A 38 -23.31 -15.78 -21.63
CA LYS A 38 -21.92 -16.05 -21.25
C LYS A 38 -21.03 -14.81 -21.39
N GLN A 39 -21.25 -14.00 -22.43
CA GLN A 39 -20.52 -12.76 -22.66
C GLN A 39 -20.85 -11.72 -21.58
N SER A 40 -22.13 -11.52 -21.27
CA SER A 40 -22.58 -10.67 -20.15
C SER A 40 -21.98 -11.13 -18.82
N ARG A 41 -21.96 -12.44 -18.56
CA ARG A 41 -21.28 -13.00 -17.37
C ARG A 41 -19.80 -12.64 -17.32
N ARG A 42 -19.09 -12.75 -18.44
CA ARG A 42 -17.66 -12.43 -18.51
C ARG A 42 -17.43 -10.93 -18.25
N LEU A 43 -18.24 -10.06 -18.85
CA LEU A 43 -18.15 -8.62 -18.64
C LEU A 43 -18.34 -8.24 -17.18
N ILE A 44 -19.37 -8.79 -16.51
CA ILE A 44 -19.62 -8.51 -15.09
C ILE A 44 -18.44 -8.98 -14.21
N LYS A 45 -17.88 -10.17 -14.47
CA LYS A 45 -16.69 -10.66 -13.77
C LYS A 45 -15.47 -9.77 -13.99
N MET A 46 -15.26 -9.28 -15.21
CA MET A 46 -14.16 -8.34 -15.53
C MET A 46 -14.35 -7.00 -14.81
N CYS A 47 -15.57 -6.46 -14.76
CA CYS A 47 -15.87 -5.24 -14.00
C CYS A 47 -15.54 -5.41 -12.51
N LYS A 48 -15.93 -6.54 -11.90
CA LYS A 48 -15.59 -6.85 -10.51
C LYS A 48 -14.08 -6.98 -10.32
N TYR A 49 -13.40 -7.74 -11.18
CA TYR A 49 -11.94 -7.88 -11.14
C TYR A 49 -11.23 -6.52 -11.19
N ASN A 50 -11.64 -5.64 -12.09
CA ASN A 50 -11.07 -4.30 -12.20
C ASN A 50 -11.32 -3.45 -10.95
N LYS A 51 -12.52 -3.54 -10.36
CA LYS A 51 -12.84 -2.87 -9.09
C LYS A 51 -11.95 -3.39 -7.95
N ASP A 52 -11.81 -4.70 -7.84
CA ASP A 52 -10.98 -5.33 -6.80
C ASP A 52 -9.49 -4.97 -6.99
N GLN A 53 -9.00 -4.90 -8.23
CA GLN A 53 -7.64 -4.46 -8.54
C GLN A 53 -7.41 -2.99 -8.16
N ARG A 54 -8.35 -2.09 -8.47
CA ARG A 54 -8.28 -0.69 -8.04
C ARG A 54 -8.26 -0.58 -6.52
N GLN A 55 -9.08 -1.36 -5.82
CA GLN A 55 -9.10 -1.36 -4.36
C GLN A 55 -7.78 -1.88 -3.77
N LYS A 56 -7.21 -2.95 -4.33
CA LYS A 56 -5.88 -3.46 -3.92
C LYS A 56 -4.80 -2.41 -4.11
N LYS A 57 -4.78 -1.74 -5.27
CA LYS A 57 -3.83 -0.66 -5.56
C LYS A 57 -3.96 0.47 -4.53
N LYS A 58 -5.17 0.97 -4.30
CA LYS A 58 -5.44 2.02 -3.30
C LYS A 58 -5.02 1.62 -1.89
N SER A 59 -5.29 0.37 -1.51
CA SER A 59 -4.85 -0.15 -0.21
C SER A 59 -3.33 -0.25 -0.11
N LYS A 60 -2.64 -0.57 -1.20
CA LYS A 60 -1.17 -0.61 -1.23
C LYS A 60 -0.58 0.80 -1.12
N GLU A 61 -1.13 1.76 -1.86
CA GLU A 61 -0.74 3.18 -1.79
C GLU A 61 -0.87 3.71 -0.37
N LYS A 62 -2.02 3.50 0.28
CA LYS A 62 -2.22 3.90 1.67
C LYS A 62 -1.21 3.28 2.64
N ARG A 63 -0.85 2.00 2.46
CA ARG A 63 0.18 1.35 3.29
C ARG A 63 1.56 1.97 3.07
N LEU A 64 1.90 2.32 1.83
CA LEU A 64 3.17 2.97 1.51
C LEU A 64 3.24 4.40 2.07
N GLU A 65 2.13 5.14 2.07
CA GLU A 65 2.05 6.46 2.70
C GLU A 65 2.32 6.36 4.21
N VAL A 66 1.64 5.44 4.92
CA VAL A 66 1.89 5.22 6.35
C VAL A 66 3.34 4.83 6.62
N LEU A 67 3.93 3.96 5.79
CA LEU A 67 5.32 3.56 5.94
C LEU A 67 6.28 4.72 5.72
N ARG A 68 6.03 5.55 4.69
CA ARG A 68 6.82 6.75 4.42
C ARG A 68 6.78 7.70 5.62
N ASP A 69 5.59 7.97 6.14
CA ASP A 69 5.42 8.91 7.27
C ASP A 69 6.09 8.38 8.54
N SER A 70 6.01 7.07 8.79
CA SER A 70 6.75 6.41 9.89
C SER A 70 8.26 6.54 9.73
N LEU A 71 8.79 6.32 8.53
CA LEU A 71 10.22 6.42 8.25
C LEU A 71 10.73 7.86 8.33
N LEU A 72 9.91 8.84 7.94
CA LEU A 72 10.26 10.26 8.08
C LEU A 72 10.38 10.65 9.55
N LEU A 73 9.46 10.22 10.40
CA LEU A 73 9.53 10.47 11.84
C LEU A 73 10.77 9.83 12.48
N GLU A 74 11.09 8.59 12.10
CA GLU A 74 12.29 7.90 12.58
C GLU A 74 13.58 8.60 12.12
N TYR A 75 13.61 9.06 10.87
CA TYR A 75 14.72 9.83 10.32
C TYR A 75 14.93 11.17 11.05
N GLU A 76 13.85 11.90 11.33
CA GLU A 76 13.90 13.15 12.08
C GLU A 76 14.39 12.95 13.52
N ALA A 77 13.96 11.88 14.19
CA ALA A 77 14.44 11.53 15.52
C ALA A 77 15.94 11.21 15.53
N LEU A 78 16.41 10.44 14.55
CA LEU A 78 17.83 10.12 14.41
C LEU A 78 18.67 11.35 14.09
N LEU A 79 18.17 12.29 13.29
CA LEU A 79 18.86 13.55 13.02
C LEU A 79 19.06 14.36 14.31
N GLN A 80 18.03 14.47 15.14
CA GLN A 80 18.12 15.17 16.44
C GLN A 80 19.14 14.50 17.36
N GLU A 81 19.17 13.17 17.40
CA GLU A 81 20.15 12.43 18.20
C GLU A 81 21.59 12.67 17.69
N VAL A 82 21.80 12.67 16.38
CA VAL A 82 23.10 12.97 15.78
C VAL A 82 23.54 14.40 16.10
N GLU A 83 22.64 15.38 16.03
CA GLU A 83 22.94 16.77 16.39
C GLU A 83 23.29 16.92 17.87
N PHE A 84 22.54 16.25 18.75
CA PHE A 84 22.82 16.22 20.18
C PHE A 84 24.20 15.63 20.49
N LEU A 85 24.52 14.47 19.93
CA LEU A 85 25.82 13.81 20.12
C LEU A 85 26.96 14.65 19.56
N ARG A 86 26.76 15.34 18.43
CA ARG A 86 27.76 16.27 17.89
C ARG A 86 28.04 17.43 18.85
N GLY A 87 27.01 17.98 19.50
CA GLY A 87 27.18 18.99 20.53
C GLY A 87 28.04 18.48 21.69
N GLN A 88 27.74 17.29 22.20
CA GLN A 88 28.53 16.67 23.27
C GLN A 88 29.99 16.43 22.89
N ILE A 89 30.26 16.03 21.64
CA ILE A 89 31.63 15.86 21.16
C ILE A 89 32.38 17.19 21.20
N ILE A 90 31.77 18.27 20.70
CA ILE A 90 32.39 19.61 20.71
C ILE A 90 32.71 20.06 22.15
N ASP A 91 31.77 19.87 23.07
CA ASP A 91 31.97 20.24 24.48
C ASP A 91 33.14 19.46 25.11
N LEU A 92 33.24 18.15 24.83
CA LEU A 92 34.32 17.31 25.32
C LEU A 92 35.68 17.66 24.70
N GLU A 93 35.71 17.96 23.39
CA GLU A 93 36.92 18.43 22.71
C GLU A 93 37.40 19.77 23.29
N PHE A 94 36.49 20.67 23.64
CA PHE A 94 36.81 21.94 24.28
C PHE A 94 37.40 21.75 25.67
N LEU A 95 36.79 20.90 26.51
CA LEU A 95 37.33 20.58 27.84
C LEU A 95 38.73 19.97 27.76
N ALA A 96 38.95 19.04 26.84
CA ALA A 96 40.27 18.42 26.65
C ALA A 96 41.34 19.46 26.22
N LEU A 97 40.96 20.48 25.45
CA LEU A 97 41.88 21.57 25.07
C LEU A 97 42.20 22.49 26.25
N LEU A 98 41.24 22.75 27.14
CA LEU A 98 41.48 23.53 28.36
C LEU A 98 42.46 22.82 29.29
N ASP A 99 42.26 21.52 29.54
CA ASP A 99 43.17 20.71 30.37
C ASP A 99 44.60 20.79 29.81
N LEU A 100 44.76 20.68 28.48
CA LEU A 100 46.05 20.77 27.80
C LEU A 100 46.70 22.17 27.90
N TYR A 101 45.88 23.23 27.93
CA TYR A 101 46.37 24.59 28.10
C TYR A 101 46.88 24.81 29.53
N GLU A 102 46.12 24.38 30.54
CA GLU A 102 46.49 24.48 31.95
C GLU A 102 47.78 23.68 32.26
N GLU A 103 47.92 22.48 31.70
CA GLU A 103 49.14 21.68 31.82
C GLU A 103 50.37 22.39 31.22
N ASN A 104 50.20 23.12 30.11
CA ASN A 104 51.28 23.87 29.47
C ASN A 104 51.64 25.15 30.24
N GLU A 105 50.67 25.91 30.77
CA GLU A 105 50.98 27.08 31.62
C GLU A 105 51.77 26.67 32.86
N ALA A 106 51.35 25.58 33.52
CA ALA A 106 52.06 25.05 34.69
C ALA A 106 53.51 24.62 34.38
N TYR A 107 53.81 24.22 33.14
CA TYR A 107 55.17 23.87 32.72
C TYR A 107 56.07 25.09 32.52
N TYR A 108 55.53 26.23 32.08
CA TYR A 108 56.30 27.46 31.86
C TYR A 108 56.49 28.30 33.14
N ASP A 109 55.64 28.11 34.15
CA ASP A 109 55.74 28.77 35.45
C ASP A 109 56.65 28.03 36.48
N ALA A 110 57.19 26.86 36.13
CA ALA A 110 58.06 26.01 36.96
C ALA A 110 59.56 26.18 36.64
#